data_AF-Q4S089-F1
#
_entry.id   AF-Q4S089-F1
#
_cell.length_a   1.000
_cell.length_b   1.000
_cell.length_c   1.000
_cell.angle_alpha   90.00
_cell.angle_beta   90.00
_cell.angle_gamma   90.00
#
_symmetry.space_group_name_H-M   'P 1'
#
loop_
_entity.id
_entity.type
_entity.pdbx_description
1 polymer ?
#
loop_
_entity_poly.entity_id
_entity_poly.type
_entity_poly.pdbx_seq_one_letter_code
_entity_poly.pdbx_strand_id
1 'polypeptide(L)' 'MELRVGNRYRLGRKIGSGSFGDIYLGT' A
#
# COMPACT_ATOMS: atom_id res chain seq x y z
N MET A 1 -4.73 -12.32 -4.27
CA MET A 1 -4.89 -11.98 -2.84
C MET A 1 -5.00 -10.47 -2.73
N GLU A 2 -6.10 -9.94 -2.21
CA GLU A 2 -6.36 -8.50 -2.18
C GLU A 2 -5.82 -7.94 -0.86
N LEU A 3 -4.63 -7.31 -0.91
CA LEU A 3 -4.00 -6.71 0.27
C LEU A 3 -4.81 -5.50 0.72
N ARG A 4 -5.16 -5.47 2.01
CA ARG A 4 -5.93 -4.39 2.62
C ARG A 4 -5.28 -3.89 3.90
N VAL A 5 -5.38 -2.59 4.14
CA VAL A 5 -4.98 -1.95 5.39
C VAL A 5 -6.22 -1.67 6.22
N GLY A 6 -6.22 -2.16 7.46
CA GLY A 6 -7.36 -2.01 8.38
C GLY A 6 -8.68 -2.53 7.80
N ASN A 7 -8.63 -3.49 6.87
CA ASN A 7 -9.76 -4.03 6.10
C ASN A 7 -10.59 -3.00 5.30
N ARG A 8 -10.18 -1.72 5.25
CA ARG A 8 -10.91 -0.62 4.62
C ARG A 8 -10.29 -0.16 3.31
N TYR A 9 -8.96 -0.09 3.25
CA TYR A 9 -8.24 0.46 2.10
C TYR A 9 -7.54 -0.65 1.32
N ARG A 10 -7.70 -0.68 0.00
CA ARG A 10 -7.00 -1.65 -0.85
C ARG A 10 -5.61 -1.14 -1.15
N LEU A 11 -4.61 -1.97 -0.94
CA LEU A 11 -3.23 -1.68 -1.28
C LEU A 11 -3.00 -2.04 -2.75
N GLY A 12 -2.74 -1.02 -3.57
CA GLY A 12 -2.42 -1.16 -4.98
C GLY A 12 -0.92 -1.34 -5.23
N ARG A 13 -0.44 -0.85 -6.37
CA ARG A 13 0.98 -1.00 -6.75
C ARG A 13 1.89 -0.11 -5.90
N LYS A 14 3.12 -0.57 -5.68
CA LYS A 14 4.21 0.25 -5.10
C LYS A 14 4.52 1.41 -6.04
N ILE A 15 4.71 2.59 -5.47
CA ILE A 15 5.07 3.81 -6.20
C ILE A 15 6.36 4.45 -5.70
N GLY A 16 6.90 3.99 -4.57
CA GLY A 16 8.16 4.48 -4.04
C GLY A 16 8.59 3.73 -2.79
N SER A 17 9.78 4.06 -2.31
CA SER A 17 10.38 3.52 -1.09
C SER A 17 11.27 4.57 -0.43
N GLY A 18 11.31 4.57 0.90
CA GLY A 18 12.15 5.46 1.70
C GLY A 18 12.69 4.75 2.95
N SER A 19 13.42 5.48 3.77
CA SER A 19 14.11 4.94 4.96
C SER A 19 13.19 4.27 5.98
N PHE A 20 11.89 4.57 5.95
CA PHE A 20 10.90 4.05 6.90
C PHE A 20 9.89 3.07 6.25
N GLY A 21 10.07 2.73 4.98
CA GLY A 21 9.24 1.73 4.31
C GLY A 21 8.81 2.12 2.90
N ASP A 22 7.80 1.40 2.42
CA ASP A 22 7.32 1.45 1.04
C ASP A 22 6.02 2.24 0.92
N ILE A 23 5.86 2.94 -0.21
CA ILE A 23 4.67 3.74 -0.53
C ILE A 23 3.89 3.00 -1.60
N TYR A 24 2.59 2.81 -1.36
CA TYR A 24 1.68 2.14 -2.26
C TYR A 24 0.52 3.06 -2.64
N LEU A 25 0.03 2.91 -3.86
CA LEU A 25 -1.19 3.58 -4.32
C LEU A 25 -2.41 2.92 -3.68
N GLY A 26 -3.22 3.68 -2.95
CA GLY A 26 -4.48 3.19 -2.35
C GLY A 26 -5.72 3.50 -3.20
N THR A 27 -6.74 2.65 -3.11
CA THR A 27 -8.11 2.88 -3.61
C THR A 27 -9.13 2.51 -2.54
#